data_AF-A0A6J1ISN8-F1
#
_entry.id   AF-A0A6J1ISN8-F1
#
_cell.length_a   1.000
_cell.length_b   1.000
_cell.length_c   1.000
_cell.angle_alpha   90.00
_cell.angle_beta   90.00
_cell.angle_gamma   90.00
#
_symmetry.space_group_name_H-M   'P 1'
#
loop_
_entity.id
_entity.type
_entity.pdbx_description
1 polymer ?
#
loop_
_entity_poly.entity_id
_entity_poly.type
_entity_poly.pdbx_seq_one_letter_code
_entity_poly.pdbx_strand_id
1 'polypeptide(L)'
;MAMFKLILTQSRRHCLAKSPSLSTPQFLQFRRSLSSSQSESNPDPDSPPNESSRTPRSVPIQPVSYAIKPKPQSDQDRDSPESPQPPSAPRRPPPSSEGRTTWTREDIRYMKDTPSIAPVSYPSRVAPLPEDRVSASGGGEEGVESEQMEEERKKIEAEKMWRRRVFRVAEEDKVTAPFPMVIKVDKKEPKVVLDLMDAIRQVKASSKSTFDETVEAHARLGVDARKMQVLGNMTLPHSIGKTVKVAFFADGADAEEARAAGADIVGGVELIQEIATSRKFNVDKCFSTPEMMRRIGKISKILRQRGLLPDPKLGTVTSDIKGALKKAREGHMHFKMDSTSIVHVGLGKVSHSEDLLRENIGAFVNALLLAKPAGLKKASKYAGYVNSFHICSTMGPGFPVTIQSLSKVADQYNKKFLSGVIR
;
A
#
# COMPACT_ATOMS: atom_id res chain seq x y z
N MET A 1 17.57 41.58 -32.21
CA MET A 1 18.76 41.95 -31.40
C MET A 1 18.33 43.16 -30.56
N ALA A 2 18.30 43.21 -29.24
CA ALA A 2 19.13 42.60 -28.21
C ALA A 2 18.33 42.42 -26.89
N MET A 3 17.43 41.44 -26.83
CA MET A 3 16.74 41.10 -25.57
C MET A 3 16.43 39.60 -25.45
N PHE A 4 17.34 38.76 -25.93
CA PHE A 4 17.25 37.29 -25.82
C PHE A 4 18.55 36.64 -25.31
N LYS A 5 19.50 37.44 -24.82
CA LYS A 5 20.81 36.99 -24.35
C LYS A 5 20.96 36.91 -22.81
N LEU A 6 19.85 37.07 -22.07
CA LEU A 6 19.87 37.16 -20.60
C LEU A 6 19.05 36.08 -19.88
N ILE A 7 18.68 34.99 -20.56
CA ILE A 7 17.94 33.85 -19.98
C ILE A 7 18.80 32.57 -19.91
N LEU A 8 20.02 32.57 -20.46
CA LEU A 8 20.89 31.38 -20.53
C LEU A 8 22.06 31.35 -19.54
N THR A 9 22.02 32.11 -18.45
CA THR A 9 23.06 32.07 -17.42
C THR A 9 22.51 32.19 -16.01
N GLN A 10 21.72 31.21 -15.56
CA GLN A 10 21.56 30.96 -14.11
C GLN A 10 20.93 29.60 -13.79
N SER A 11 21.57 28.50 -14.18
CA SER A 11 21.20 27.17 -13.66
C SER A 11 22.37 26.19 -13.67
N ARG A 12 23.50 26.56 -13.07
CA ARG A 12 24.45 25.59 -12.54
C ARG A 12 24.35 25.64 -11.02
N ARG A 13 23.74 24.62 -10.42
CA ARG A 13 24.21 23.92 -9.21
C ARG A 13 23.11 23.04 -8.60
N HIS A 14 23.53 21.80 -8.31
CA HIS A 14 22.92 20.79 -7.44
C HIS A 14 21.68 20.05 -7.95
N CYS A 15 21.88 18.77 -8.29
CA CYS A 15 21.30 17.61 -7.58
C CYS A 15 21.47 16.34 -8.44
N LEU A 16 22.54 15.57 -8.18
CA LEU A 16 22.65 14.18 -8.63
C LEU A 16 22.27 13.28 -7.45
N ALA A 17 21.16 12.56 -7.57
CA ALA A 17 20.83 11.41 -6.74
C ALA A 17 20.57 10.22 -7.68
N LYS A 18 21.48 9.25 -7.66
CA LYS A 18 21.37 7.96 -8.36
C LYS A 18 20.66 6.94 -7.45
N SER A 19 19.73 6.19 -8.01
CA SER A 19 19.18 4.95 -7.44
C SER A 19 19.96 3.71 -7.94
N PRO A 20 19.83 2.54 -7.27
CA PRO A 20 20.81 1.45 -7.33
C PRO A 20 20.43 0.29 -8.26
N SER A 21 21.42 -0.47 -8.73
CA SER A 21 21.22 -1.81 -9.31
C SER A 21 22.40 -2.76 -9.04
N LEU A 22 22.09 -3.82 -8.26
CA LEU A 22 22.42 -5.25 -8.39
C LEU A 22 23.83 -5.79 -8.75
N SER A 23 24.32 -6.69 -7.87
CA SER A 23 25.08 -7.97 -8.09
C SER A 23 26.49 -7.92 -8.73
N THR A 24 27.55 -8.67 -8.38
CA THR A 24 27.90 -9.82 -7.50
C THR A 24 29.46 -9.91 -7.44
N PRO A 25 30.13 -10.82 -6.69
CA PRO A 25 31.41 -10.58 -6.02
C PRO A 25 32.64 -11.22 -6.67
N GLN A 26 33.86 -10.74 -6.34
CA GLN A 26 35.10 -11.54 -6.41
C GLN A 26 36.10 -11.18 -5.29
N PHE A 27 36.84 -12.22 -4.92
CA PHE A 27 37.74 -12.45 -3.79
C PHE A 27 39.19 -11.97 -4.04
N LEU A 28 40.04 -12.12 -3.00
CA LEU A 28 41.53 -12.07 -2.93
C LEU A 28 42.12 -10.70 -2.51
N GLN A 29 42.54 -10.53 -1.24
CA GLN A 29 43.81 -10.94 -0.61
C GLN A 29 45.05 -10.19 -1.13
N PHE A 30 45.67 -9.32 -0.31
CA PHE A 30 46.96 -9.55 0.40
C PHE A 30 47.53 -8.25 1.02
N ARG A 31 47.90 -8.36 2.32
CA ARG A 31 49.07 -7.84 3.08
C ARG A 31 49.61 -6.39 2.87
N ARG A 32 49.71 -5.60 3.97
CA ARG A 32 50.88 -5.42 4.91
C ARG A 32 51.91 -4.44 4.30
N SER A 33 52.23 -3.29 4.90
CA SER A 33 53.17 -3.13 6.03
C SER A 33 53.28 -1.63 6.40
N LEU A 34 53.22 -1.24 7.69
CA LEU A 34 54.32 -0.94 8.63
C LEU A 34 54.57 0.56 8.83
N SER A 35 54.56 1.01 10.09
CA SER A 35 55.70 1.58 10.85
C SER A 35 55.19 2.55 11.94
N SER A 36 55.26 2.16 13.22
CA SER A 36 56.26 2.55 14.27
C SER A 36 55.82 3.81 15.04
N SER A 37 55.89 3.91 16.38
CA SER A 37 56.93 3.51 17.35
C SER A 37 56.34 3.53 18.78
N GLN A 38 56.50 2.47 19.60
CA GLN A 38 57.43 2.31 20.77
C GLN A 38 57.16 3.27 21.95
N SER A 39 57.19 2.91 23.25
CA SER A 39 57.64 1.72 24.03
C SER A 39 57.25 1.94 25.52
N GLU A 40 56.62 0.98 26.22
CA GLU A 40 57.12 0.13 27.34
C GLU A 40 57.73 0.85 28.57
N SER A 41 57.30 0.59 29.82
CA SER A 41 57.64 -0.62 30.60
C SER A 41 56.91 -0.73 31.97
N ASN A 42 57.08 -1.88 32.63
CA ASN A 42 56.26 -2.63 33.62
C ASN A 42 56.65 -2.43 35.15
N PRO A 43 56.10 -3.17 36.16
CA PRO A 43 55.61 -2.62 37.45
C PRO A 43 56.22 -3.14 38.81
N ASP A 44 55.73 -2.55 39.94
CA ASP A 44 55.53 -3.00 41.38
C ASP A 44 56.71 -3.52 42.26
N PRO A 45 56.63 -3.66 43.63
CA PRO A 45 55.88 -3.02 44.75
C PRO A 45 56.76 -2.63 46.01
N ASP A 46 56.21 -1.94 47.04
CA ASP A 46 56.47 -2.13 48.51
C ASP A 46 55.97 -0.96 49.41
N SER A 47 55.69 -1.24 50.69
CA SER A 47 54.88 -0.44 51.67
C SER A 47 55.70 0.43 52.69
N PRO A 48 55.14 0.96 53.82
CA PRO A 48 54.99 2.37 54.28
C PRO A 48 56.09 2.84 55.32
N PRO A 49 56.07 4.00 56.08
CA PRO A 49 54.94 4.85 56.53
C PRO A 49 55.13 6.40 56.72
N ASN A 50 53.99 7.03 57.06
CA ASN A 50 53.69 8.19 57.93
C ASN A 50 53.89 9.69 57.55
N GLU A 51 52.79 10.42 57.85
CA GLU A 51 52.62 11.81 58.33
C GLU A 51 52.80 13.07 57.44
N SER A 52 51.63 13.67 57.15
CA SER A 52 51.22 15.06 57.42
C SER A 52 51.21 16.12 56.29
N SER A 53 50.01 16.72 56.18
CA SER A 53 49.70 18.12 55.83
C SER A 53 49.15 18.46 54.43
N ARG A 54 47.99 19.15 54.48
CA ARG A 54 47.40 20.14 53.54
C ARG A 54 46.63 19.66 52.30
N THR A 55 45.31 19.59 52.49
CA THR A 55 44.27 19.79 51.46
C THR A 55 44.13 21.28 51.06
N PRO A 56 44.00 21.63 49.77
CA PRO A 56 43.49 22.93 49.35
C PRO A 56 42.01 22.88 48.91
N ARG A 57 41.35 24.03 49.11
CA ARG A 57 39.92 24.33 49.06
C ARG A 57 39.32 24.28 47.64
N SER A 58 38.08 23.80 47.54
CA SER A 58 37.18 23.93 46.38
C SER A 58 36.41 25.26 46.42
N VAL A 59 36.33 25.94 45.28
CA VAL A 59 35.58 27.20 45.06
C VAL A 59 34.07 26.89 44.84
N PRO A 60 33.13 27.72 45.34
CA PRO A 60 31.71 27.37 45.43
C PRO A 60 30.89 27.67 44.15
N ILE A 61 29.93 26.78 43.86
CA ILE A 61 28.95 26.90 42.77
C ILE A 61 27.72 27.67 43.28
N GLN A 62 27.27 28.70 42.55
CA GLN A 62 26.01 29.40 42.86
C GLN A 62 24.80 28.72 42.22
N PRO A 63 23.69 28.50 42.95
CA PRO A 63 22.46 27.94 42.39
C PRO A 63 21.57 29.04 41.78
N VAL A 64 21.17 28.86 40.52
CA VAL A 64 20.13 29.67 39.86
C VAL A 64 18.77 28.99 40.07
N SER A 65 17.88 29.63 40.82
CA SER A 65 16.52 29.15 41.09
C SER A 65 15.52 29.59 40.01
N TYR A 66 14.68 28.68 39.53
CA TYR A 66 13.53 29.01 38.67
C TYR A 66 12.22 29.06 39.49
N ALA A 67 11.32 29.97 39.15
CA ALA A 67 10.02 30.10 39.78
C ALA A 67 9.03 29.01 39.34
N ILE A 68 8.37 28.39 40.32
CA ILE A 68 7.38 27.32 40.15
C ILE A 68 6.05 27.91 39.68
N LYS A 69 5.48 27.34 38.61
CA LYS A 69 4.14 27.69 38.12
C LYS A 69 3.07 27.00 38.99
N PRO A 70 2.10 27.72 39.58
CA PRO A 70 1.12 27.12 40.49
C PRO A 70 0.05 26.31 39.75
N LYS A 71 -0.33 25.15 40.33
CA LYS A 71 -1.50 24.34 39.96
C LYS A 71 -2.77 24.93 40.61
N PRO A 72 -3.94 24.91 39.95
CA PRO A 72 -5.20 25.26 40.59
C PRO A 72 -5.82 24.05 41.31
N GLN A 73 -6.30 24.30 42.54
CA GLN A 73 -7.20 23.44 43.32
C GLN A 73 -8.65 23.94 43.17
N SER A 74 -9.57 23.01 43.38
CA SER A 74 -11.03 23.15 43.45
C SER A 74 -11.49 24.06 44.59
N ASP A 75 -12.69 24.65 44.47
CA ASP A 75 -13.83 24.42 45.39
C ASP A 75 -15.09 25.19 44.98
N GLN A 76 -16.22 24.75 45.54
CA GLN A 76 -17.62 25.07 45.20
C GLN A 76 -18.17 26.36 45.85
N ASP A 77 -19.33 26.77 45.31
CA ASP A 77 -20.44 27.56 45.90
C ASP A 77 -20.58 29.08 45.68
N ARG A 78 -21.63 29.38 44.89
CA ARG A 78 -22.74 30.36 45.04
C ARG A 78 -22.73 31.78 44.43
N ASP A 79 -23.90 32.00 43.80
CA ASP A 79 -24.72 33.22 43.58
C ASP A 79 -24.41 34.21 42.43
N SER A 80 -25.38 34.26 41.51
CA SER A 80 -25.61 35.19 40.38
C SER A 80 -25.80 36.66 40.85
N PRO A 81 -25.66 37.72 40.00
CA PRO A 81 -26.51 37.96 38.81
C PRO A 81 -25.81 38.61 37.59
N GLU A 82 -26.66 38.90 36.60
CA GLU A 82 -26.46 39.04 35.15
C GLU A 82 -26.14 40.47 34.62
N SER A 83 -25.56 40.52 33.40
CA SER A 83 -25.44 41.64 32.41
C SER A 83 -24.16 42.51 32.41
N PRO A 84 -23.71 43.09 31.27
CA PRO A 84 -23.74 42.64 29.87
C PRO A 84 -22.35 42.73 29.14
N GLN A 85 -22.14 41.94 28.08
CA GLN A 85 -20.90 41.94 27.28
C GLN A 85 -20.80 43.14 26.30
N PRO A 86 -19.62 43.80 26.15
CA PRO A 86 -19.34 44.71 25.04
C PRO A 86 -18.84 43.95 23.78
N PRO A 87 -19.03 44.53 22.57
CA PRO A 87 -18.94 43.83 21.29
C PRO A 87 -17.51 43.52 20.82
N SER A 88 -17.42 42.43 20.06
CA SER A 88 -16.24 41.80 19.48
C SER A 88 -15.45 42.67 18.49
N ALA A 89 -14.12 42.71 18.65
CA ALA A 89 -13.17 43.22 17.66
C ALA A 89 -12.99 42.24 16.48
N PRO A 90 -12.75 42.73 15.23
CA PRO A 90 -12.67 41.89 14.05
C PRO A 90 -11.39 41.03 14.01
N ARG A 91 -11.56 39.74 13.74
CA ARG A 91 -10.49 38.74 13.62
C ARG A 91 -9.62 38.97 12.38
N ARG A 92 -8.29 38.97 12.55
CA ARG A 92 -7.31 38.83 11.46
C ARG A 92 -7.40 37.42 10.83
N PRO A 93 -7.29 37.29 9.49
CA PRO A 93 -7.24 35.99 8.83
C PRO A 93 -5.84 35.34 8.95
N PRO A 94 -5.75 33.99 8.91
CA PRO A 94 -4.48 33.24 8.97
C PRO A 94 -3.74 33.24 7.61
N PRO A 95 -2.41 32.98 7.61
CA PRO A 95 -1.59 33.04 6.41
C PRO A 95 -1.94 31.94 5.39
N SER A 96 -2.01 32.34 4.12
CA SER A 96 -2.36 31.51 2.97
C SER A 96 -1.33 30.44 2.67
N SER A 97 -1.79 29.19 2.56
CA SER A 97 -1.05 28.08 1.97
C SER A 97 -1.03 28.22 0.44
N GLU A 98 0.12 28.57 -0.12
CA GLU A 98 0.42 28.40 -1.54
C GLU A 98 0.41 26.90 -1.89
N GLY A 99 -0.43 26.48 -2.84
CA GLY A 99 -0.43 25.08 -3.31
C GLY A 99 -1.71 24.54 -3.94
N ARG A 100 -2.35 25.28 -4.86
CA ARG A 100 -3.12 24.75 -6.00
C ARG A 100 -3.74 25.93 -6.76
N THR A 101 -3.12 26.30 -7.87
CA THR A 101 -3.69 27.27 -8.81
C THR A 101 -4.96 26.66 -9.41
N THR A 102 -6.10 27.15 -8.94
CA THR A 102 -7.39 26.88 -9.58
C THR A 102 -7.49 27.92 -10.69
N TRP A 103 -7.59 27.47 -11.93
CA TRP A 103 -7.63 28.34 -13.10
C TRP A 103 -8.73 29.38 -12.92
N THR A 104 -8.38 30.66 -13.05
CA THR A 104 -9.38 31.72 -12.88
C THR A 104 -10.33 31.71 -14.07
N ARG A 105 -11.53 32.27 -13.88
CA ARG A 105 -12.53 32.40 -14.97
C ARG A 105 -12.03 33.28 -16.13
N GLU A 106 -11.00 34.08 -15.88
CA GLU A 106 -10.32 34.91 -16.86
C GLU A 106 -9.32 34.08 -17.67
N ASP A 107 -8.54 33.20 -17.02
CA ASP A 107 -7.61 32.26 -17.68
C ASP A 107 -8.34 31.30 -18.63
N ILE A 108 -9.51 30.80 -18.21
CA ILE A 108 -10.33 29.88 -19.02
C ILE A 108 -10.89 30.59 -20.26
N ARG A 109 -11.21 31.89 -20.16
CA ARG A 109 -11.62 32.69 -21.34
C ARG A 109 -10.46 32.89 -22.30
N TYR A 110 -9.28 33.27 -21.78
CA TYR A 110 -8.09 33.48 -22.59
C TYR A 110 -7.66 32.23 -23.38
N MET A 111 -7.78 31.03 -22.80
CA MET A 111 -7.48 29.80 -23.54
C MET A 111 -8.54 29.46 -24.59
N LYS A 112 -9.81 29.81 -24.34
CA LYS A 112 -10.92 29.50 -25.25
C LYS A 112 -10.94 30.40 -26.49
N ASP A 113 -10.38 31.60 -26.38
CA ASP A 113 -10.34 32.61 -27.44
C ASP A 113 -9.05 32.57 -28.28
N THR A 114 -8.16 31.59 -28.07
CA THR A 114 -6.99 31.38 -28.95
C THR A 114 -7.45 30.77 -30.29
N PRO A 115 -7.19 31.42 -31.44
CA PRO A 115 -7.55 30.83 -32.73
C PRO A 115 -6.71 29.58 -32.98
N SER A 116 -7.38 28.46 -33.25
CA SER A 116 -6.72 27.20 -33.63
C SER A 116 -5.96 27.39 -34.93
N ILE A 117 -4.64 27.51 -34.87
CA ILE A 117 -3.77 27.61 -36.04
C ILE A 117 -3.78 26.25 -36.75
N ALA A 118 -4.59 26.10 -37.80
CA ALA A 118 -4.47 24.98 -38.70
C ALA A 118 -3.17 25.13 -39.51
N PRO A 119 -2.35 24.07 -39.68
CA PRO A 119 -1.15 24.16 -40.49
C PRO A 119 -1.55 24.38 -41.95
N VAL A 120 -1.17 25.53 -42.50
CA VAL A 120 -1.37 25.87 -43.91
C VAL A 120 -0.34 25.09 -44.73
N SER A 121 -0.80 24.09 -45.50
CA SER A 121 0.03 23.39 -46.48
C SER A 121 -0.03 24.10 -47.83
N TYR A 122 1.11 24.58 -48.34
CA TYR A 122 1.20 25.10 -49.71
C TYR A 122 1.26 23.93 -50.73
N PRO A 123 0.64 24.06 -51.91
CA PRO A 123 0.81 23.08 -53.00
C PRO A 123 2.22 23.21 -53.61
N SER A 124 2.90 22.08 -53.81
CA SER A 124 4.31 22.00 -54.27
C SER A 124 4.54 22.30 -55.75
N ARG A 125 3.57 22.86 -56.46
CA ARG A 125 3.71 23.22 -57.88
C ARG A 125 3.57 24.73 -58.01
N VAL A 126 4.70 25.41 -58.00
CA VAL A 126 4.80 26.83 -58.35
C VAL A 126 4.78 26.89 -59.88
N ALA A 127 3.80 27.58 -60.47
CA ALA A 127 3.80 27.84 -61.90
C ALA A 127 5.02 28.72 -62.25
N PRO A 128 5.74 28.43 -63.34
CA PRO A 128 6.90 29.24 -63.73
C PRO A 128 6.46 30.69 -64.01
N LEU A 129 7.29 31.64 -63.58
CA LEU A 129 6.97 33.05 -63.69
C LEU A 129 6.95 33.50 -65.16
N PRO A 130 6.18 34.56 -65.50
CA PRO A 130 5.98 35.01 -66.87
C PRO A 130 7.25 35.45 -67.63
N GLU A 131 8.39 35.59 -66.95
CA GLU A 131 9.67 36.00 -67.53
C GLU A 131 10.43 34.83 -68.20
N ASP A 132 10.03 33.58 -67.95
CA ASP A 132 10.59 32.37 -68.61
C ASP A 132 9.94 32.08 -69.99
N ARG A 133 9.00 32.93 -70.46
CA ARG A 133 8.50 32.86 -71.83
C ARG A 133 9.36 33.73 -72.73
N VAL A 134 10.53 33.19 -73.10
CA VAL A 134 11.38 33.81 -74.13
C VAL A 134 10.68 33.67 -75.49
N SER A 135 10.57 34.81 -76.15
CA SER A 135 10.01 35.05 -77.47
C SER A 135 10.73 34.29 -78.59
N ALA A 136 10.00 33.51 -79.38
CA ALA A 136 10.42 33.14 -80.72
C ALA A 136 9.21 32.96 -81.65
N SER A 137 9.07 33.92 -82.54
CA SER A 137 8.41 33.74 -83.84
C SER A 137 9.09 32.62 -84.62
N GLY A 138 8.30 31.66 -85.12
CA GLY A 138 8.66 30.84 -86.28
C GLY A 138 9.62 29.67 -86.04
N GLY A 139 9.07 28.46 -86.10
CA GLY A 139 9.68 27.32 -86.79
C GLY A 139 10.86 26.60 -86.12
N GLY A 140 10.54 25.56 -85.35
CA GLY A 140 11.31 24.31 -85.31
C GLY A 140 12.60 24.28 -84.51
N GLU A 141 12.51 24.08 -83.19
CA GLU A 141 13.63 23.57 -82.35
C GLU A 141 13.15 23.04 -80.97
N GLU A 142 11.94 22.47 -80.84
CA GLU A 142 11.42 21.99 -79.53
C GLU A 142 11.92 20.59 -79.10
N GLY A 143 12.64 19.88 -79.97
CA GLY A 143 13.16 18.54 -79.67
C GLY A 143 14.49 18.52 -78.91
N VAL A 144 15.32 19.56 -79.06
CA VAL A 144 16.71 19.53 -78.58
C VAL A 144 16.84 20.05 -77.13
N GLU A 145 16.05 21.05 -76.73
CA GLU A 145 16.05 21.57 -75.35
C GLU A 145 15.43 20.59 -74.34
N SER A 146 14.42 19.83 -74.75
CA SER A 146 13.76 18.83 -73.90
C SER A 146 14.68 17.63 -73.63
N GLU A 147 15.44 17.19 -74.63
CA GLU A 147 16.48 16.17 -74.46
C GLU A 147 17.64 16.66 -73.58
N GLN A 148 18.11 17.89 -73.75
CA GLN A 148 19.15 18.47 -72.90
C GLN A 148 18.71 18.59 -71.43
N MET A 149 17.45 18.96 -71.19
CA MET A 149 16.89 19.04 -69.85
C MET A 149 16.73 17.65 -69.19
N GLU A 150 16.39 16.62 -69.98
CA GLU A 150 16.37 15.24 -69.51
C GLU A 150 17.76 14.68 -69.22
N GLU A 151 18.76 15.03 -70.03
CA GLU A 151 20.15 14.65 -69.81
C GLU A 151 20.73 15.32 -68.56
N GLU A 152 20.47 16.61 -68.33
CA GLU A 152 20.83 17.30 -67.09
C GLU A 152 20.14 16.66 -65.88
N ARG A 153 18.86 16.30 -66.00
CA ARG A 153 18.12 15.61 -64.94
C ARG A 153 18.73 14.25 -64.62
N LYS A 154 19.10 13.46 -65.63
CA LYS A 154 19.78 12.16 -65.47
C LYS A 154 21.16 12.33 -64.85
N LYS A 155 21.90 13.38 -65.23
CA LYS A 155 23.22 13.71 -64.66
C LYS A 155 23.14 14.13 -63.19
N ILE A 156 22.15 14.95 -62.82
CA ILE A 156 21.89 15.35 -61.44
C ILE A 156 21.46 14.14 -60.60
N GLU A 157 20.61 13.26 -61.13
CA GLU A 157 20.16 12.05 -60.45
C GLU A 157 21.33 11.06 -60.24
N ALA A 158 22.18 10.90 -61.25
CA ALA A 158 23.41 10.11 -61.16
C ALA A 158 24.42 10.70 -60.15
N GLU A 159 24.60 12.03 -60.12
CA GLU A 159 25.46 12.70 -59.14
C GLU A 159 24.90 12.56 -57.72
N LYS A 160 23.58 12.64 -57.53
CA LYS A 160 22.91 12.42 -56.23
C LYS A 160 23.09 10.98 -55.75
N MET A 161 22.98 10.01 -56.65
CA MET A 161 23.21 8.60 -56.35
C MET A 161 24.69 8.30 -56.06
N TRP A 162 25.60 8.93 -56.80
CA TRP A 162 27.05 8.86 -56.53
C TRP A 162 27.38 9.47 -55.16
N ARG A 163 26.83 10.65 -54.85
CA ARG A 163 26.97 11.29 -53.53
C ARG A 163 26.44 10.42 -52.40
N ARG A 164 25.25 9.81 -52.56
CA ARG A 164 24.68 8.82 -51.60
C ARG A 164 25.54 7.56 -51.43
N ARG A 165 26.27 7.16 -52.47
CA ARG A 165 27.13 5.96 -52.45
C ARG A 165 28.51 6.24 -51.85
N VAL A 166 29.11 7.39 -52.16
CA VAL A 166 30.44 7.81 -51.69
C VAL A 166 30.39 8.32 -50.26
N PHE A 167 29.42 9.16 -49.93
CA PHE A 167 29.11 9.49 -48.55
C PHE A 167 28.03 8.52 -48.08
N ARG A 168 28.39 7.47 -47.32
CA ARG A 168 27.42 6.66 -46.55
C ARG A 168 26.71 7.55 -45.54
N VAL A 169 25.75 8.34 -46.01
CA VAL A 169 24.76 9.02 -45.17
C VAL A 169 23.65 8.01 -44.97
N ALA A 170 23.72 7.31 -43.84
CA ALA A 170 22.56 6.58 -43.34
C ALA A 170 21.39 7.58 -43.28
N GLU A 171 20.25 7.22 -43.84
CA GLU A 171 19.01 7.94 -43.56
C GLU A 171 18.85 7.95 -42.04
N GLU A 172 19.05 9.13 -41.45
CA GLU A 172 18.56 9.41 -40.11
C GLU A 172 17.03 9.39 -40.22
N ASP A 173 16.48 8.17 -40.17
CA ASP A 173 15.09 7.94 -39.87
C ASP A 173 14.80 8.73 -38.59
N LYS A 174 14.03 9.79 -38.75
CA LYS A 174 13.54 10.65 -37.68
C LYS A 174 13.07 9.76 -36.53
N VAL A 175 13.88 9.64 -35.49
CA VAL A 175 13.46 9.09 -34.20
C VAL A 175 12.48 10.10 -33.62
N THR A 176 11.24 10.02 -34.07
CA THR A 176 10.10 10.67 -33.44
C THR A 176 10.01 10.03 -32.07
N ALA A 177 10.52 10.73 -31.05
CA ALA A 177 10.39 10.28 -29.67
C ALA A 177 8.90 9.98 -29.43
N PRO A 178 8.54 8.78 -28.96
CA PRO A 178 7.13 8.43 -28.77
C PRO A 178 6.59 9.32 -27.67
N PHE A 179 5.76 10.30 -28.03
CA PHE A 179 4.93 10.99 -27.05
C PHE A 179 4.14 9.93 -26.28
N PRO A 180 4.00 10.04 -24.94
CA PRO A 180 3.20 9.10 -24.18
C PRO A 180 1.75 9.18 -24.67
N MET A 181 1.34 8.21 -25.48
CA MET A 181 -0.05 8.05 -25.88
C MET A 181 -0.83 7.70 -24.61
N VAL A 182 -1.84 8.51 -24.27
CA VAL A 182 -2.83 8.12 -23.27
C VAL A 182 -3.47 6.83 -23.80
N ILE A 183 -3.11 5.70 -23.20
CA ILE A 183 -3.73 4.41 -23.46
C ILE A 183 -5.22 4.63 -23.24
N LYS A 184 -6.01 4.57 -24.31
CA LYS A 184 -7.47 4.60 -24.20
C LYS A 184 -7.83 3.36 -23.39
N VAL A 185 -8.17 3.55 -22.11
CA VAL A 185 -8.61 2.45 -21.25
C VAL A 185 -9.89 1.94 -21.89
N ASP A 186 -9.82 0.76 -22.50
CA ASP A 186 -10.99 0.09 -23.04
C ASP A 186 -12.03 0.03 -21.92
N LYS A 187 -13.24 0.54 -22.20
CA LYS A 187 -14.35 0.53 -21.25
C LYS A 187 -14.68 -0.91 -20.94
N LYS A 188 -14.10 -1.43 -19.85
CA LYS A 188 -14.33 -2.79 -19.38
C LYS A 188 -15.83 -2.94 -19.15
N GLU A 189 -16.44 -3.88 -19.85
CA GLU A 189 -17.87 -4.15 -19.73
C GLU A 189 -18.23 -4.42 -18.26
N PRO A 190 -19.38 -3.93 -17.78
CA PRO A 190 -19.81 -4.18 -16.41
C PRO A 190 -19.91 -5.69 -16.18
N LYS A 191 -19.17 -6.19 -15.19
CA LYS A 191 -19.21 -7.62 -14.84
C LYS A 191 -20.65 -8.00 -14.48
N VAL A 192 -21.19 -8.98 -15.19
CA VAL A 192 -22.52 -9.53 -14.93
C VAL A 192 -22.57 -10.10 -13.53
N VAL A 193 -23.60 -9.76 -12.77
CA VAL A 193 -23.82 -10.27 -11.41
C VAL A 193 -24.30 -11.71 -11.51
N LEU A 194 -23.60 -12.62 -10.82
CA LEU A 194 -23.86 -14.05 -10.91
C LEU A 194 -24.64 -14.57 -9.69
N ASP A 195 -25.24 -15.75 -9.85
CA ASP A 195 -25.66 -16.53 -8.70
C ASP A 195 -24.46 -17.06 -7.92
N LEU A 196 -24.66 -17.38 -6.64
CA LEU A 196 -23.56 -17.81 -5.77
C LEU A 196 -22.92 -19.13 -6.25
N MET A 197 -23.73 -20.11 -6.65
CA MET A 197 -23.21 -21.41 -7.11
C MET A 197 -22.42 -21.26 -8.41
N ASP A 198 -22.94 -20.46 -9.35
CA ASP A 198 -22.27 -20.19 -10.61
C ASP A 198 -20.97 -19.40 -10.40
N ALA A 199 -20.95 -18.46 -9.46
CA ALA A 199 -19.74 -17.75 -9.08
C ALA A 199 -18.68 -18.70 -8.50
N ILE A 200 -19.04 -19.64 -7.62
CA ILE A 200 -18.11 -20.63 -7.07
C ILE A 200 -17.52 -21.51 -8.19
N ARG A 201 -18.35 -21.96 -9.13
CA ARG A 201 -17.92 -22.74 -10.30
C ARG A 201 -16.92 -21.97 -11.15
N GLN A 202 -17.20 -20.70 -11.43
CA GLN A 202 -16.29 -19.85 -12.21
C GLN A 202 -14.98 -19.57 -11.46
N VAL A 203 -15.02 -19.39 -10.13
CA VAL A 203 -13.82 -19.23 -9.31
C VAL A 203 -12.94 -20.47 -9.41
N LYS A 204 -13.51 -21.67 -9.27
CA LYS A 204 -12.79 -22.94 -9.40
C LYS A 204 -12.29 -23.20 -10.82
N ALA A 205 -13.05 -22.80 -11.85
CA ALA A 205 -12.61 -22.90 -13.24
C ALA A 205 -11.47 -21.92 -13.56
N SER A 206 -11.41 -20.80 -12.85
CA SER A 206 -10.40 -19.76 -13.08
C SER A 206 -9.10 -19.98 -12.31
N SER A 207 -9.05 -20.88 -11.33
CA SER A 207 -7.81 -21.24 -10.64
C SER A 207 -6.92 -22.07 -11.57
N LYS A 208 -5.84 -21.46 -12.03
CA LYS A 208 -4.86 -22.09 -12.95
C LYS A 208 -3.48 -22.24 -12.32
N SER A 209 -3.32 -21.84 -11.06
CA SER A 209 -2.03 -21.87 -10.38
C SER A 209 -1.59 -23.30 -10.07
N THR A 210 -0.27 -23.50 -9.96
CA THR A 210 0.36 -24.78 -9.60
C THR A 210 0.07 -25.21 -8.16
N PHE A 211 -0.30 -24.27 -7.28
CA PHE A 211 -0.63 -24.55 -5.88
C PHE A 211 -2.13 -24.41 -5.61
N ASP A 212 -2.60 -25.06 -4.55
CA ASP A 212 -4.00 -24.99 -4.13
C ASP A 212 -4.35 -23.59 -3.59
N GLU A 213 -5.02 -22.81 -4.43
CA GLU A 213 -5.38 -21.43 -4.17
C GLU A 213 -6.42 -21.33 -3.04
N THR A 214 -6.44 -20.17 -2.36
CA THR A 214 -7.43 -19.89 -1.32
C THR A 214 -8.59 -19.12 -1.96
N VAL A 215 -9.82 -19.57 -1.70
CA VAL A 215 -11.03 -18.86 -2.07
C VAL A 215 -11.31 -17.80 -1.02
N GLU A 216 -11.45 -16.55 -1.48
CA GLU A 216 -11.62 -15.38 -0.64
C GLU A 216 -12.92 -14.66 -0.99
N ALA A 217 -13.53 -14.05 0.03
CA ALA A 217 -14.67 -13.16 -0.11
C ALA A 217 -14.30 -11.73 0.28
N HIS A 218 -14.84 -10.81 -0.51
CA HIS A 218 -14.69 -9.38 -0.32
C HIS A 218 -16.07 -8.73 -0.30
N ALA A 219 -16.46 -8.22 0.87
CA ALA A 219 -17.72 -7.53 1.06
C ALA A 219 -17.47 -6.04 1.22
N ARG A 220 -17.98 -5.22 0.30
CA ARG A 220 -17.97 -3.76 0.44
C ARG A 220 -19.14 -3.34 1.31
N LEU A 221 -18.85 -2.76 2.45
CA LEU A 221 -19.85 -2.30 3.40
C LEU A 221 -20.26 -0.86 3.13
N GLY A 222 -21.52 -0.54 3.43
CA GLY A 222 -22.10 0.80 3.39
C GLY A 222 -21.91 1.58 4.69
N VAL A 223 -20.84 1.29 5.43
CA VAL A 223 -20.50 1.88 6.73
C VAL A 223 -19.32 2.82 6.57
N ASP A 224 -19.35 3.99 7.21
CA ASP A 224 -18.22 4.91 7.24
C ASP A 224 -17.11 4.37 8.16
N ALA A 225 -15.99 3.91 7.58
CA ALA A 225 -14.88 3.31 8.33
C ALA A 225 -14.22 4.24 9.37
N ARG A 226 -14.39 5.56 9.23
CA ARG A 226 -13.85 6.55 10.18
C ARG A 226 -14.65 6.61 11.48
N LYS A 227 -15.96 6.39 11.42
CA LYS A 227 -16.88 6.55 12.56
C LYS A 227 -17.13 5.23 13.26
N MET A 228 -17.25 4.15 12.48
CA MET A 228 -17.66 2.85 13.00
C MET A 228 -16.71 1.78 12.49
N GLN A 229 -16.38 0.85 13.37
CA GLN A 229 -15.61 -0.34 13.01
C GLN A 229 -16.54 -1.55 13.08
N VAL A 230 -16.50 -2.38 12.04
CA VAL A 230 -17.14 -3.69 12.05
C VAL A 230 -16.05 -4.70 12.39
N LEU A 231 -16.19 -5.30 13.56
CA LEU A 231 -15.38 -6.42 14.03
C LEU A 231 -16.32 -7.58 14.28
N GLY A 232 -15.99 -8.74 13.72
CA GLY A 232 -16.75 -9.96 13.95
C GLY A 232 -15.83 -11.17 14.05
N ASN A 233 -16.37 -12.22 14.64
CA ASN A 233 -15.76 -13.52 14.73
C ASN A 233 -16.72 -14.56 14.15
N MET A 234 -16.16 -15.63 13.58
CA MET A 234 -16.94 -16.78 13.13
C MET A 234 -16.13 -18.05 13.25
N THR A 235 -16.85 -19.16 13.41
CA THR A 235 -16.30 -20.49 13.20
C THR A 235 -16.83 -20.99 11.87
N LEU A 236 -15.94 -21.40 10.98
CA LEU A 236 -16.34 -22.03 9.72
C LEU A 236 -16.82 -23.47 10.02
N PRO A 237 -17.94 -23.92 9.46
CA PRO A 237 -18.42 -25.29 9.66
C PRO A 237 -17.47 -26.32 9.05
N HIS A 238 -16.79 -25.95 7.97
CA HIS A 238 -15.80 -26.78 7.30
C HIS A 238 -14.40 -26.19 7.49
N SER A 239 -13.41 -27.08 7.55
CA SER A 239 -12.02 -26.69 7.76
C SER A 239 -11.52 -25.73 6.66
N ILE A 240 -10.49 -24.94 6.97
CA ILE A 240 -9.94 -23.95 6.03
C ILE A 240 -8.88 -24.53 5.08
N GLY A 241 -8.57 -25.83 5.22
CA GLY A 241 -7.52 -26.52 4.45
C GLY A 241 -6.08 -26.14 4.82
N LYS A 242 -5.87 -25.48 5.97
CA LYS A 242 -4.53 -25.14 6.50
C LYS A 242 -4.38 -25.69 7.92
N THR A 243 -3.30 -26.42 8.16
CA THR A 243 -2.91 -26.86 9.51
C THR A 243 -2.37 -25.67 10.29
N VAL A 244 -3.15 -25.17 11.25
CA VAL A 244 -2.78 -24.02 12.07
C VAL A 244 -1.82 -24.45 13.17
N LYS A 245 -0.62 -23.88 13.19
CA LYS A 245 0.30 -24.03 14.32
C LYS A 245 -0.08 -23.06 15.43
N VAL A 246 -0.29 -23.57 16.64
CA VAL A 246 -0.77 -22.79 17.78
C VAL A 246 0.25 -22.77 18.91
N ALA A 247 0.62 -21.57 19.35
CA ALA A 247 1.39 -21.37 20.57
C ALA A 247 0.51 -20.87 21.71
N PHE A 248 0.76 -21.38 22.91
CA PHE A 248 0.05 -20.98 24.12
C PHE A 248 1.04 -20.46 25.16
N PHE A 249 0.82 -19.22 25.60
CA PHE A 249 1.63 -18.59 26.65
C PHE A 249 0.94 -18.73 28.00
N ALA A 250 1.48 -19.60 28.85
CA ALA A 250 0.98 -19.88 30.19
C ALA A 250 2.10 -20.40 31.09
N ASP A 251 1.89 -20.24 32.40
CA ASP A 251 2.74 -20.78 33.46
C ASP A 251 1.94 -21.80 34.29
N GLY A 252 2.64 -22.73 34.96
CA GLY A 252 2.04 -23.64 35.95
C GLY A 252 1.00 -24.61 35.37
N ALA A 253 -0.13 -24.76 36.08
CA ALA A 253 -1.19 -25.72 35.74
C ALA A 253 -1.82 -25.46 34.36
N ASP A 254 -1.97 -24.18 33.99
CA ASP A 254 -2.51 -23.76 32.70
C ASP A 254 -1.63 -24.23 31.52
N ALA A 255 -0.32 -24.32 31.73
CA ALA A 255 0.60 -24.82 30.71
C ALA A 255 0.43 -26.34 30.48
N GLU A 256 0.18 -27.11 31.55
CA GLU A 256 -0.08 -28.54 31.42
C GLU A 256 -1.42 -28.80 30.74
N GLU A 257 -2.46 -28.03 31.08
CA GLU A 257 -3.74 -28.12 30.39
C GLU A 257 -3.64 -27.76 28.91
N ALA A 258 -2.84 -26.73 28.56
CA ALA A 258 -2.61 -26.35 27.17
C ALA A 258 -1.88 -27.46 26.39
N ARG A 259 -0.89 -28.14 26.99
CA ARG A 259 -0.23 -29.29 26.37
C ARG A 259 -1.19 -30.46 26.18
N ALA A 260 -2.01 -30.76 27.20
CA ALA A 260 -3.02 -31.82 27.12
C ALA A 260 -4.11 -31.54 26.08
N ALA A 261 -4.48 -30.27 25.90
CA ALA A 261 -5.41 -29.82 24.87
C ALA A 261 -4.80 -29.79 23.46
N GLY A 262 -3.50 -30.10 23.33
CA GLY A 262 -2.79 -30.20 22.07
C GLY A 262 -2.34 -28.85 21.51
N ALA A 263 -1.83 -27.94 22.33
CA ALA A 263 -1.05 -26.80 21.81
C ALA A 263 0.33 -27.30 21.31
N ASP A 264 0.80 -26.79 20.16
CA ASP A 264 2.05 -27.28 19.55
C ASP A 264 3.28 -26.75 20.29
N ILE A 265 3.21 -25.51 20.77
CA ILE A 265 4.26 -24.87 21.57
C ILE A 265 3.61 -24.28 22.81
N VAL A 266 4.08 -24.67 23.98
CA VAL A 266 3.62 -24.11 25.26
C VAL A 266 4.82 -23.60 26.02
N GLY A 267 4.75 -22.36 26.49
CA GLY A 267 5.85 -21.79 27.26
C GLY A 267 5.48 -20.54 28.03
N GLY A 268 6.21 -20.35 29.12
CA GLY A 268 6.07 -19.24 30.03
C GLY A 268 7.03 -18.09 29.73
N VAL A 269 7.74 -17.65 30.77
CA VAL A 269 8.77 -16.59 30.67
C VAL A 269 9.96 -17.00 29.83
N GLU A 270 10.34 -18.27 29.86
CA GLU A 270 11.49 -18.81 29.12
C GLU A 270 11.30 -18.64 27.61
N LEU A 271 10.12 -19.03 27.11
CA LEU A 271 9.76 -18.89 25.70
C LEU A 271 9.73 -17.41 25.27
N ILE A 272 9.31 -16.50 26.15
CA ILE A 272 9.32 -15.06 25.88
C ILE A 272 10.76 -14.55 25.70
N GLN A 273 11.71 -15.03 26.52
CA GLN A 273 13.12 -14.65 26.42
C GLN A 273 13.78 -15.23 25.16
N GLU A 274 13.44 -16.48 24.82
CA GLU A 274 13.91 -17.12 23.59
C GLU A 274 13.42 -16.35 22.35
N ILE A 275 12.14 -15.98 22.30
CA ILE A 275 11.58 -15.19 21.18
C ILE A 275 12.23 -13.80 21.10
N ALA A 276 12.53 -13.18 22.25
CA ALA A 276 13.20 -11.88 22.29
C ALA A 276 14.60 -11.94 21.66
N THR A 277 15.35 -13.03 21.93
CA THR A 277 16.71 -13.24 21.41
C THR A 277 16.69 -13.70 19.97
N SER A 278 15.95 -14.77 19.67
CA SER A 278 15.95 -15.45 18.37
C SER A 278 15.27 -14.63 17.27
N ARG A 279 14.34 -13.74 17.63
CA ARG A 279 13.48 -12.93 16.72
C ARG A 279 12.72 -13.72 15.64
N LYS A 280 12.85 -15.05 15.62
CA LYS A 280 12.24 -15.99 14.69
C LYS A 280 11.24 -16.82 15.49
N PHE A 281 9.98 -16.78 15.06
CA PHE A 281 8.88 -17.51 15.69
C PHE A 281 7.86 -17.91 14.64
N ASN A 282 7.82 -19.20 14.31
CA ASN A 282 7.05 -19.74 13.18
C ASN A 282 5.75 -20.38 13.68
N VAL A 283 4.78 -19.54 13.99
CA VAL A 283 3.47 -19.93 14.53
C VAL A 283 2.40 -19.08 13.85
N ASP A 284 1.20 -19.63 13.67
CA ASP A 284 0.09 -18.95 12.97
C ASP A 284 -0.87 -18.27 13.94
N LYS A 285 -1.10 -18.84 15.12
CA LYS A 285 -1.97 -18.27 16.17
C LYS A 285 -1.31 -18.35 17.54
N CYS A 286 -1.41 -17.27 18.31
CA CYS A 286 -0.96 -17.22 19.69
C CYS A 286 -2.13 -17.00 20.64
N PHE A 287 -2.14 -17.75 21.73
CA PHE A 287 -3.08 -17.60 22.84
C PHE A 287 -2.31 -17.33 24.13
N SER A 288 -2.96 -16.67 25.08
CA SER A 288 -2.34 -16.35 26.36
C SER A 288 -3.38 -16.37 27.48
N THR A 289 -2.93 -16.67 28.70
CA THR A 289 -3.70 -16.36 29.89
C THR A 289 -3.59 -14.87 30.22
N PRO A 290 -4.59 -14.26 30.91
CA PRO A 290 -4.55 -12.85 31.30
C PRO A 290 -3.33 -12.48 32.15
N GLU A 291 -2.82 -13.42 32.97
CA GLU A 291 -1.66 -13.21 33.82
C GLU A 291 -0.37 -13.06 33.01
N MET A 292 -0.18 -13.94 32.02
CA MET A 292 1.00 -13.96 31.17
C MET A 292 1.06 -12.75 30.22
N MET A 293 -0.09 -12.14 29.89
CA MET A 293 -0.15 -10.97 29.00
C MET A 293 0.72 -9.79 29.45
N ARG A 294 0.89 -9.57 30.76
CA ARG A 294 1.77 -8.52 31.28
C ARG A 294 3.23 -8.75 30.89
N ARG A 295 3.66 -10.01 30.80
CA ARG A 295 5.04 -10.40 30.47
C ARG A 295 5.30 -10.39 28.96
N ILE A 296 4.29 -10.74 28.15
CA ILE A 296 4.35 -10.69 26.67
C ILE A 296 4.62 -9.27 26.14
N GLY A 297 4.34 -8.23 26.95
CA GLY A 297 4.67 -6.84 26.64
C GLY A 297 6.12 -6.64 26.15
N LYS A 298 7.08 -7.41 26.67
CA LYS A 298 8.51 -7.34 26.27
C LYS A 298 8.75 -7.71 24.80
N ILE A 299 8.00 -8.69 24.27
CA ILE A 299 8.11 -9.17 22.88
C ILE A 299 7.02 -8.60 21.96
N SER A 300 6.18 -7.70 22.48
CA SER A 300 5.02 -7.17 21.77
C SER A 300 5.37 -6.53 20.41
N LYS A 301 6.54 -5.88 20.29
CA LYS A 301 7.00 -5.29 19.01
C LYS A 301 7.17 -6.36 17.92
N ILE A 302 7.75 -7.51 18.27
CA ILE A 302 8.00 -8.62 17.34
C ILE A 302 6.67 -9.27 16.95
N LEU A 303 5.81 -9.55 17.94
CA LEU A 303 4.51 -10.18 17.69
C LEU A 303 3.56 -9.27 16.90
N ARG A 304 3.56 -7.96 17.13
CA ARG A 304 2.74 -7.00 16.36
C ARG A 304 3.15 -6.93 14.89
N GLN A 305 4.45 -6.92 14.59
CA GLN A 305 4.94 -6.92 13.20
C GLN A 305 4.49 -8.17 12.43
N ARG A 306 4.29 -9.29 13.13
CA ARG A 306 3.80 -10.55 12.57
C ARG A 306 2.28 -10.74 12.67
N GLY A 307 1.55 -9.84 13.35
CA GLY A 307 0.11 -10.00 13.59
C GLY A 307 -0.26 -11.11 14.58
N LEU A 308 0.69 -11.56 15.42
CA LEU A 308 0.54 -12.70 16.33
C LEU A 308 0.34 -12.29 17.80
N LEU A 309 0.11 -11.01 18.08
CA LEU A 309 -0.09 -10.56 19.45
C LEU A 309 -1.49 -10.99 19.93
N PRO A 310 -1.63 -11.66 21.09
CA PRO A 310 -2.93 -11.97 21.65
C PRO A 310 -3.68 -10.70 22.05
N ASP A 311 -4.98 -10.65 21.74
CA ASP A 311 -5.87 -9.53 22.01
C ASP A 311 -7.12 -10.03 22.74
N PRO A 312 -7.51 -9.44 23.89
CA PRO A 312 -8.69 -9.88 24.65
C PRO A 312 -10.00 -9.66 23.87
N LYS A 313 -10.04 -8.66 22.97
CA LYS A 313 -11.20 -8.40 22.10
C LYS A 313 -11.46 -9.52 21.10
N LEU A 314 -10.42 -10.25 20.72
CA LEU A 314 -10.52 -11.38 19.79
C LEU A 314 -10.76 -12.71 20.53
N GLY A 315 -10.79 -12.70 21.87
CA GLY A 315 -10.90 -13.92 22.67
C GLY A 315 -9.66 -14.82 22.58
N THR A 316 -8.50 -14.28 22.18
CA THR A 316 -7.23 -15.03 22.23
C THR A 316 -6.54 -14.93 23.59
N VAL A 317 -7.00 -14.02 24.44
CA VAL A 317 -6.67 -13.97 25.88
C VAL A 317 -7.81 -14.59 26.66
N THR A 318 -7.63 -15.82 27.14
CA THR A 318 -8.70 -16.61 27.76
C THR A 318 -8.19 -17.45 28.92
N SER A 319 -9.09 -17.72 29.87
CA SER A 319 -8.90 -18.73 30.91
C SER A 319 -9.43 -20.10 30.49
N ASP A 320 -10.35 -20.17 29.51
CA ASP A 320 -10.83 -21.43 28.93
C ASP A 320 -9.88 -21.90 27.80
N ILE A 321 -8.88 -22.70 28.19
CA ILE A 321 -7.77 -23.14 27.33
C ILE A 321 -8.26 -24.16 26.29
N LYS A 322 -9.00 -25.17 26.74
CA LYS A 322 -9.51 -26.26 25.87
C LYS A 322 -10.47 -25.72 24.82
N GLY A 323 -11.43 -24.88 25.23
CA GLY A 323 -12.40 -24.29 24.31
C GLY A 323 -11.73 -23.39 23.27
N ALA A 324 -10.77 -22.57 23.68
CA ALA A 324 -10.03 -21.68 22.79
C ALA A 324 -9.21 -22.46 21.74
N LEU A 325 -8.47 -23.49 22.16
CA LEU A 325 -7.66 -24.32 21.25
C LEU A 325 -8.51 -25.13 20.29
N LYS A 326 -9.65 -25.68 20.75
CA LYS A 326 -10.59 -26.39 19.89
C LYS A 326 -11.15 -25.47 18.81
N LYS A 327 -11.64 -24.28 19.19
CA LYS A 327 -12.12 -23.26 18.24
C LYS A 327 -11.02 -22.86 17.25
N ALA A 328 -9.78 -22.69 17.72
CA ALA A 328 -8.66 -22.32 16.88
C ALA A 328 -8.41 -23.33 15.74
N ARG A 329 -8.53 -24.63 16.06
CA ARG A 329 -8.38 -25.77 15.14
C ARG A 329 -9.58 -25.96 14.23
N GLU A 330 -10.80 -25.69 14.70
CA GLU A 330 -12.04 -25.69 13.92
C GLU A 330 -12.13 -24.55 12.88
N GLY A 331 -11.05 -23.79 12.67
CA GLY A 331 -11.06 -22.70 11.70
C GLY A 331 -11.79 -21.46 12.20
N HIS A 332 -11.71 -21.18 13.51
CA HIS A 332 -12.19 -19.90 14.04
C HIS A 332 -11.38 -18.74 13.45
N MET A 333 -12.09 -17.77 12.87
CA MET A 333 -11.54 -16.61 12.20
C MET A 333 -12.16 -15.34 12.76
N HIS A 334 -11.34 -14.31 12.87
CA HIS A 334 -11.80 -12.95 13.08
C HIS A 334 -11.70 -12.19 11.78
N PHE A 335 -12.64 -11.29 11.56
CA PHE A 335 -12.60 -10.37 10.44
C PHE A 335 -12.82 -8.95 10.94
N LYS A 336 -12.08 -8.04 10.33
CA LYS A 336 -12.13 -6.61 10.63
C LYS A 336 -12.32 -5.86 9.32
N MET A 337 -13.16 -4.85 9.37
CA MET A 337 -13.32 -3.92 8.26
C MET A 337 -12.07 -3.04 8.09
N ASP A 338 -11.61 -2.91 6.85
CA ASP A 338 -10.53 -2.01 6.47
C ASP A 338 -10.98 -0.53 6.42
N SER A 339 -10.02 0.38 6.37
CA SER A 339 -10.18 1.81 6.12
C SER A 339 -11.00 2.14 4.86
N THR A 340 -11.02 1.24 3.87
CA THR A 340 -11.82 1.35 2.63
C THR A 340 -13.27 0.86 2.78
N SER A 341 -13.69 0.50 4.00
CA SER A 341 -14.99 -0.11 4.29
C SER A 341 -15.21 -1.47 3.62
N ILE A 342 -14.13 -2.24 3.38
CA ILE A 342 -14.17 -3.60 2.82
C ILE A 342 -13.80 -4.60 3.91
N VAL A 343 -14.48 -5.75 3.93
CA VAL A 343 -14.12 -6.91 4.74
C VAL A 343 -13.52 -7.97 3.84
N HIS A 344 -12.34 -8.47 4.20
CA HIS A 344 -11.64 -9.54 3.50
C HIS A 344 -11.61 -10.80 4.38
N VAL A 345 -12.05 -11.94 3.83
CA VAL A 345 -12.02 -13.23 4.54
C VAL A 345 -11.67 -14.36 3.59
N GLY A 346 -10.78 -15.26 4.02
CA GLY A 346 -10.55 -16.55 3.37
C GLY A 346 -11.58 -17.58 3.80
N LEU A 347 -12.26 -18.21 2.86
CA LEU A 347 -13.38 -19.12 3.12
C LEU A 347 -12.99 -20.59 3.04
N GLY A 348 -11.87 -20.89 2.38
CA GLY A 348 -11.38 -22.25 2.20
C GLY A 348 -10.45 -22.36 1.00
N LYS A 349 -10.17 -23.60 0.61
CA LYS A 349 -9.35 -23.93 -0.55
C LYS A 349 -10.20 -24.20 -1.79
N VAL A 350 -9.60 -24.03 -2.97
CA VAL A 350 -10.23 -24.41 -4.24
C VAL A 350 -10.53 -25.92 -4.29
N SER A 351 -9.70 -26.72 -3.63
CA SER A 351 -9.88 -28.17 -3.50
C SER A 351 -11.17 -28.60 -2.78
N HIS A 352 -11.85 -27.70 -2.06
CA HIS A 352 -13.13 -28.04 -1.43
C HIS A 352 -14.26 -28.21 -2.46
N SER A 353 -15.27 -28.99 -2.10
CA SER A 353 -16.47 -29.12 -2.94
C SER A 353 -17.28 -27.82 -2.92
N GLU A 354 -18.09 -27.64 -3.97
CA GLU A 354 -18.91 -26.43 -4.14
C GLU A 354 -19.89 -26.24 -2.96
N ASP A 355 -20.43 -27.34 -2.44
CA ASP A 355 -21.36 -27.34 -1.31
C ASP A 355 -20.69 -26.90 0.00
N LEU A 356 -19.46 -27.35 0.26
CA LEU A 356 -18.72 -26.96 1.47
C LEU A 356 -18.37 -25.46 1.42
N LEU A 357 -17.97 -24.96 0.26
CA LEU A 357 -17.71 -23.53 0.06
C LEU A 357 -18.98 -22.70 0.23
N ARG A 358 -20.12 -23.17 -0.31
CA ARG A 358 -21.42 -22.51 -0.10
C ARG A 358 -21.76 -22.40 1.38
N GLU A 359 -21.57 -23.46 2.16
CA GLU A 359 -21.87 -23.46 3.60
C GLU A 359 -20.93 -22.54 4.39
N ASN A 360 -19.64 -22.51 4.05
CA ASN A 360 -18.68 -21.56 4.65
C ASN A 360 -19.05 -20.10 4.34
N ILE A 361 -19.52 -19.82 3.12
CA ILE A 361 -20.03 -18.49 2.75
C ILE A 361 -21.28 -18.14 3.54
N GLY A 362 -22.19 -19.10 3.75
CA GLY A 362 -23.37 -18.92 4.60
C GLY A 362 -23.00 -18.54 6.03
N ALA A 363 -22.01 -19.23 6.62
CA ALA A 363 -21.48 -18.92 7.94
C ALA A 363 -20.89 -17.50 8.00
N PHE A 364 -20.10 -17.13 6.98
CA PHE A 364 -19.52 -15.79 6.87
C PHE A 364 -20.58 -14.69 6.79
N VAL A 365 -21.55 -14.85 5.90
CA VAL A 365 -22.61 -13.86 5.71
C VAL A 365 -23.46 -13.73 6.98
N ASN A 366 -23.75 -14.83 7.68
CA ASN A 366 -24.47 -14.77 8.93
C ASN A 366 -23.69 -14.02 10.03
N ALA A 367 -22.40 -14.34 10.19
CA ALA A 367 -21.54 -13.64 11.15
C ALA A 367 -21.39 -12.14 10.81
N LEU A 368 -21.30 -11.80 9.52
CA LEU A 368 -21.27 -10.41 9.07
C LEU A 368 -22.55 -9.65 9.48
N LEU A 369 -23.71 -10.28 9.38
CA LEU A 369 -24.98 -9.66 9.78
C LEU A 369 -25.12 -9.49 11.29
N LEU A 370 -24.57 -10.43 12.08
CA LEU A 370 -24.50 -10.31 13.53
C LEU A 370 -23.54 -9.19 13.96
N ALA A 371 -22.48 -8.95 13.19
CA ALA A 371 -21.53 -7.86 13.41
C ALA A 371 -22.05 -6.47 12.96
N LYS A 372 -23.31 -6.37 12.52
CA LYS A 372 -23.92 -5.10 12.11
C LYS A 372 -23.98 -4.14 13.30
N PRO A 373 -23.39 -2.94 13.21
CA PRO A 373 -23.42 -2.01 14.33
C PRO A 373 -24.79 -1.36 14.48
N ALA A 374 -25.22 -1.14 15.72
CA ALA A 374 -26.56 -0.64 16.07
C ALA A 374 -26.93 0.73 15.45
N GLY A 375 -25.92 1.51 15.02
CA GLY A 375 -26.11 2.82 14.39
C GLY A 375 -26.67 2.77 12.97
N LEU A 376 -26.57 1.64 12.25
CA LEU A 376 -27.16 1.47 10.91
C LEU A 376 -28.57 0.87 11.00
N LYS A 377 -29.54 1.67 11.45
CA LYS A 377 -30.96 1.32 11.38
C LYS A 377 -31.49 1.50 9.96
N LYS A 378 -31.10 0.61 9.05
CA LYS A 378 -31.75 0.46 7.74
C LYS A 378 -32.77 -0.67 7.82
N ALA A 379 -33.94 -0.46 7.19
CA ALA A 379 -35.14 -1.29 7.31
C ALA A 379 -34.95 -2.75 6.88
N SER A 380 -33.88 -3.09 6.15
CA SER A 380 -33.59 -4.47 5.77
C SER A 380 -32.25 -4.98 6.31
N LYS A 381 -32.15 -6.31 6.38
CA LYS A 381 -30.98 -7.06 6.87
C LYS A 381 -29.70 -6.66 6.11
N TYR A 382 -29.82 -6.43 4.80
CA TYR A 382 -28.68 -6.16 3.90
C TYR A 382 -28.63 -4.74 3.32
N ALA A 383 -29.78 -4.09 3.06
CA ALA A 383 -29.76 -2.86 2.28
C ALA A 383 -29.00 -1.75 3.00
N GLY A 384 -27.99 -1.23 2.30
CA GLY A 384 -27.10 -0.19 2.77
C GLY A 384 -26.19 -0.59 3.94
N TYR A 385 -26.14 -1.88 4.30
CA TYR A 385 -25.06 -2.45 5.09
C TYR A 385 -24.04 -3.15 4.19
N VAL A 386 -24.49 -3.98 3.25
CA VAL A 386 -23.66 -4.60 2.20
C VAL A 386 -24.00 -3.97 0.86
N ASN A 387 -23.02 -3.34 0.22
CA ASN A 387 -23.18 -2.68 -1.07
C ASN A 387 -22.87 -3.64 -2.23
N SER A 388 -21.74 -4.34 -2.15
CA SER A 388 -21.35 -5.35 -3.13
C SER A 388 -20.62 -6.50 -2.45
N PHE A 389 -20.71 -7.68 -3.06
CA PHE A 389 -20.02 -8.88 -2.60
C PHE A 389 -19.34 -9.53 -3.79
N HIS A 390 -18.06 -9.83 -3.63
CA HIS A 390 -17.24 -10.46 -4.64
C HIS A 390 -16.54 -11.68 -4.06
N ILE A 391 -16.45 -12.74 -4.85
CA ILE A 391 -15.64 -13.92 -4.55
C ILE A 391 -14.50 -13.96 -5.54
N CYS A 392 -13.30 -14.24 -5.06
CA CYS A 392 -12.12 -14.44 -5.88
C CYS A 392 -11.32 -15.64 -5.40
N SER A 393 -10.44 -16.11 -6.27
CA SER A 393 -9.32 -16.96 -5.87
C SER A 393 -8.08 -16.08 -5.68
N THR A 394 -7.09 -16.55 -4.92
CA THR A 394 -5.85 -15.80 -4.63
C THR A 394 -5.19 -15.22 -5.89
N MET A 395 -5.16 -15.97 -7.00
CA MET A 395 -4.57 -15.51 -8.27
C MET A 395 -5.63 -15.25 -9.36
N GLY A 396 -6.91 -15.35 -9.02
CA GLY A 396 -8.03 -15.30 -9.96
C GLY A 396 -8.70 -13.92 -10.05
N PRO A 397 -9.53 -13.71 -11.08
CA PRO A 397 -10.42 -12.55 -11.14
C PRO A 397 -11.52 -12.64 -10.08
N GLY A 398 -11.99 -11.48 -9.61
CA GLY A 398 -13.16 -11.40 -8.73
C GLY A 398 -14.48 -11.42 -9.49
N PHE A 399 -15.41 -12.27 -9.04
CA PHE A 399 -16.75 -12.45 -9.58
C PHE A 399 -17.79 -11.80 -8.65
N PRO A 400 -18.63 -10.87 -9.14
CA PRO A 400 -19.71 -10.27 -8.36
C PRO A 400 -20.85 -11.26 -8.12
N VAL A 401 -21.33 -11.34 -6.89
CA VAL A 401 -22.44 -12.22 -6.48
C VAL A 401 -23.67 -11.39 -6.12
N THR A 402 -24.84 -11.92 -6.48
CA THR A 402 -26.13 -11.31 -6.16
C THR A 402 -26.41 -11.35 -4.65
N ILE A 403 -26.90 -10.25 -4.07
CA ILE A 403 -27.24 -10.20 -2.62
C ILE A 403 -28.37 -11.17 -2.26
N GLN A 404 -29.31 -11.41 -3.19
CA GLN A 404 -30.43 -12.32 -2.98
C GLN A 404 -29.97 -13.76 -2.76
N SER A 405 -28.97 -14.24 -3.49
CA SER A 405 -28.44 -15.59 -3.34
C SER A 405 -27.69 -15.75 -2.02
N LEU A 406 -26.95 -14.73 -1.59
CA LEU A 406 -26.32 -14.67 -0.27
C LEU A 406 -27.34 -14.75 0.87
N SER A 407 -28.49 -14.08 0.74
CA SER A 407 -29.56 -14.16 1.74
C SER A 407 -30.10 -15.59 1.87
N LYS A 408 -30.39 -16.25 0.75
CA LYS A 408 -30.88 -17.64 0.74
C LYS A 408 -29.92 -18.58 1.46
N VAL A 409 -28.62 -18.45 1.21
CA VAL A 409 -27.61 -19.30 1.82
C VAL A 409 -27.38 -19.00 3.30
N ALA A 410 -27.44 -17.73 3.72
CA ALA A 410 -27.39 -17.36 5.13
C ALA A 410 -28.59 -17.94 5.92
N ASP A 411 -29.78 -17.91 5.32
CA ASP A 411 -30.99 -18.46 5.96
C ASP A 411 -30.95 -20.01 6.00
N GLN A 412 -30.38 -20.66 4.97
CA GLN A 412 -30.11 -22.11 4.99
C GLN A 412 -29.10 -22.49 6.08
N TYR A 413 -28.03 -21.70 6.24
CA TYR A 413 -27.05 -21.90 7.30
C TYR A 413 -27.71 -21.79 8.68
N ASN A 414 -28.52 -20.77 8.91
CA ASN A 414 -29.26 -20.59 10.17
C ASN A 414 -30.21 -21.76 10.44
N LYS A 415 -30.92 -22.24 9.42
CA LYS A 415 -31.77 -23.43 9.55
C LYS A 415 -30.98 -24.68 9.90
N LYS A 416 -29.82 -24.92 9.28
CA LYS A 416 -29.03 -26.14 9.52
C LYS A 416 -28.30 -26.12 10.87
N PHE A 417 -27.58 -25.04 11.16
CA PHE A 417 -26.60 -25.03 12.24
C PHE A 417 -27.10 -24.34 13.52
N LEU A 418 -28.00 -23.36 13.45
CA LEU A 418 -28.55 -22.73 14.65
C LEU A 418 -29.77 -23.48 15.20
N SER A 419 -30.58 -24.14 14.36
CA SER A 419 -31.68 -24.98 14.85
C SER A 419 -31.21 -26.28 15.50
N GLY A 420 -30.04 -26.79 15.08
CA GLY A 420 -29.41 -27.99 15.65
C GLY A 420 -28.69 -27.75 16.98
N VAL A 421 -28.32 -26.52 17.31
CA VAL A 421 -27.67 -26.15 18.60
C VAL A 421 -28.69 -25.95 19.72
N ILE A 422 -29.99 -25.84 19.40
CA ILE A 422 -31.09 -25.71 20.37
C ILE A 422 -31.70 -27.10 20.71
N ARG A 423 -31.14 -28.20 20.22
CA ARG A 423 -31.57 -29.57 20.58
C ARG A 423 -30.57 -30.31 21.44
#